data_AF-A0A1F6UWW9-F1
#
_entry.id   AF-A0A1F6UWW9-F1
#
_cell.length_a   1.000
_cell.length_b   1.000
_cell.length_c   1.000
_cell.angle_alpha   90.00
_cell.angle_beta   90.00
_cell.angle_gamma   90.00
#
_symmetry.space_group_name_H-M   'P 1'
#
loop_
_entity.id
_entity.type
_entity.pdbx_description
1 polymer ?
#
loop_
_entity_poly.entity_id
_entity_poly.type
_entity_poly.pdbx_seq_one_letter_code
_entity_poly.pdbx_strand_id
1 'polypeptide(L)'
;AKLQEENTEKINKAIAFLKSLKVDQKDIKTENYNLSPRYEYASCPRNTFGESVSCPPPKIVGYTINQTIAVKIRNFENIGSALSGVVTNGANSVSSLNFQIDDPVKVQNEAREEAIKRAKEKARSIARAGDFRLGRLISIEEGFGGPVPMRFEAKALDVGFGSGGGEEPQIEPGSQETRVSVTLRYEIK
;
A
#
# COMPACT_ATOMS: atom_id res chain seq x y z
N ALA A 1 -32.86 0.62 4.17
CA ALA A 1 -32.90 -0.84 4.26
C ALA A 1 -32.32 -1.49 3.00
N LYS A 2 -33.06 -1.55 1.89
CA LYS A 2 -32.64 -2.24 0.65
C LYS A 2 -31.22 -1.93 0.14
N LEU A 3 -30.84 -0.66 0.03
CA LEU A 3 -29.48 -0.28 -0.42
C LEU A 3 -28.36 -0.82 0.49
N GLN A 4 -28.60 -0.87 1.80
CA GLN A 4 -27.64 -1.41 2.77
C GLN A 4 -27.54 -2.93 2.65
N GLU A 5 -28.67 -3.61 2.48
CA GLU A 5 -28.71 -5.07 2.25
C GLU A 5 -27.92 -5.44 0.99
N GLU A 6 -28.19 -4.77 -0.13
CA GLU A 6 -27.48 -5.01 -1.40
C GLU A 6 -25.97 -4.77 -1.26
N ASN A 7 -25.56 -3.72 -0.56
CA ASN A 7 -24.15 -3.45 -0.29
C ASN A 7 -23.51 -4.54 0.58
N THR A 8 -24.19 -4.94 1.67
CA THR A 8 -23.73 -6.00 2.57
C THR A 8 -23.59 -7.33 1.83
N GLU A 9 -24.53 -7.69 0.96
CA GLU A 9 -24.45 -8.91 0.16
C GLU A 9 -23.24 -8.92 -0.78
N LYS A 10 -23.02 -7.83 -1.53
CA LYS A 10 -21.88 -7.71 -2.46
C LYS A 10 -20.54 -7.78 -1.72
N ILE A 11 -20.42 -7.03 -0.63
CA ILE A 11 -19.19 -7.01 0.17
C ILE A 11 -18.92 -8.36 0.82
N ASN A 12 -19.95 -9.03 1.37
CA ASN A 12 -19.77 -10.35 1.97
C ASN A 12 -19.35 -11.41 0.94
N LYS A 13 -19.87 -11.33 -0.30
CA LYS A 13 -19.43 -12.20 -1.40
C LYS A 13 -17.96 -11.94 -1.75
N ALA A 14 -17.55 -10.68 -1.90
CA ALA A 14 -16.15 -10.33 -2.16
C ALA A 14 -15.21 -10.78 -1.04
N ILE A 15 -15.58 -10.60 0.23
CA ILE A 15 -14.80 -11.06 1.39
C ILE A 15 -14.70 -12.59 1.41
N ALA A 16 -15.81 -13.30 1.15
CA ALA A 16 -15.81 -14.76 1.12
C ALA A 16 -14.90 -15.29 0.00
N PHE A 17 -14.94 -14.65 -1.17
CA PHE A 17 -14.03 -14.95 -2.28
C PHE A 17 -12.56 -14.72 -1.88
N LEU A 18 -12.20 -13.59 -1.27
CA LEU A 18 -10.83 -13.34 -0.81
C LEU A 18 -10.36 -14.38 0.22
N LYS A 19 -11.24 -14.79 1.15
CA LYS A 19 -10.95 -15.88 2.09
C LYS A 19 -10.73 -17.22 1.39
N SER A 20 -11.43 -17.49 0.28
CA SER A 20 -11.21 -18.69 -0.53
C SER A 20 -9.79 -18.72 -1.15
N LEU A 21 -9.23 -17.54 -1.46
CA LEU A 21 -7.84 -17.34 -1.89
C LEU A 21 -6.82 -17.36 -0.73
N LYS A 22 -7.21 -17.86 0.46
CA LYS A 22 -6.37 -17.94 1.66
C LYS A 22 -5.91 -16.58 2.20
N VAL A 23 -6.66 -15.51 1.95
CA VAL A 23 -6.46 -14.24 2.65
C VAL A 23 -7.03 -14.36 4.06
N ASP A 24 -6.20 -14.16 5.08
CA ASP A 24 -6.64 -14.26 6.48
C ASP A 24 -7.62 -13.13 6.82
N GLN A 25 -8.54 -13.41 7.75
CA GLN A 25 -9.50 -12.41 8.22
C GLN A 25 -8.84 -11.16 8.80
N LYS A 26 -7.69 -11.29 9.47
CA LYS A 26 -6.94 -10.17 10.05
C LYS A 26 -6.39 -9.20 8.99
N ASP A 27 -6.29 -9.66 7.74
CA ASP A 27 -5.76 -8.89 6.62
C ASP A 27 -6.85 -8.24 5.78
N ILE A 28 -8.12 -8.40 6.17
CA ILE A 28 -9.28 -7.77 5.54
C ILE A 28 -9.84 -6.76 6.53
N LYS A 29 -9.70 -5.47 6.23
CA LYS A 29 -10.12 -4.37 7.10
C LYS A 29 -11.08 -3.46 6.36
N THR A 30 -12.23 -3.17 6.97
CA THR A 30 -13.07 -2.07 6.47
C THR A 30 -12.45 -0.75 6.88
N GLU A 31 -12.07 0.07 5.91
CA GLU A 31 -11.45 1.38 6.14
C GLU A 31 -12.50 2.49 6.24
N ASN A 32 -13.55 2.37 5.44
CA ASN A 32 -14.60 3.37 5.36
C ASN A 32 -15.95 2.70 5.15
N TYR A 33 -16.98 3.26 5.78
CA TYR A 33 -18.37 2.98 5.49
C TYR A 33 -19.14 4.29 5.62
N ASN A 34 -19.59 4.83 4.49
CA ASN A 34 -20.30 6.10 4.44
C ASN A 34 -21.59 5.96 3.65
N LEU A 35 -22.70 6.43 4.23
CA LEU A 35 -24.00 6.53 3.57
C LEU A 35 -24.32 8.02 3.44
N SER A 36 -24.48 8.50 2.22
CA SER A 36 -24.78 9.91 1.95
C SER A 36 -25.99 10.07 1.05
N PRO A 37 -26.87 11.06 1.31
CA PRO A 37 -27.98 11.38 0.41
C PRO A 37 -27.44 11.93 -0.91
N ARG A 38 -28.13 11.62 -1.99
CA ARG A 38 -27.96 12.22 -3.31
C ARG A 38 -29.01 13.29 -3.48
N TYR A 39 -28.57 14.51 -3.77
CA TYR A 39 -29.45 15.65 -4.00
C TYR A 39 -29.54 15.97 -5.49
N GLU A 40 -30.74 16.33 -5.91
CA GLU A 40 -31.00 17.01 -7.17
C GLU A 40 -31.24 18.49 -6.88
N TYR A 41 -30.52 19.35 -7.60
CA TYR A 41 -30.61 20.80 -7.50
C TYR A 41 -31.37 21.32 -8.71
N ALA A 42 -32.51 21.97 -8.48
CA ALA A 42 -33.23 22.63 -9.57
C ALA A 42 -32.52 23.93 -9.97
N SER A 43 -32.66 24.32 -11.24
CA SER A 43 -32.09 25.57 -11.75
C SER A 43 -32.65 26.75 -10.96
N CYS A 44 -31.76 27.62 -10.48
CA CYS A 44 -32.17 28.85 -9.81
C CYS A 44 -32.87 29.77 -10.83
N PRO A 45 -34.14 30.14 -10.61
CA PRO A 45 -34.83 31.03 -11.51
C PRO A 45 -34.16 32.42 -11.49
N ARG A 46 -34.04 33.04 -12.66
CA ARG A 46 -33.72 34.47 -12.79
C ARG A 46 -35.00 35.23 -13.13
N ASN A 47 -35.16 36.42 -12.57
CA ASN A 47 -36.25 37.29 -12.99
C ASN A 47 -35.96 37.90 -14.38
N THR A 48 -36.95 38.58 -14.96
CA THR A 48 -36.85 39.24 -16.27
C THR A 48 -35.77 40.32 -16.35
N PHE A 49 -35.27 40.80 -15.21
CA PHE A 49 -34.21 41.80 -15.10
C PHE A 49 -32.81 41.18 -14.90
N GLY A 50 -32.71 39.85 -14.92
CA GLY A 50 -31.45 39.12 -14.77
C GLY A 50 -30.98 38.96 -13.32
N GLU A 51 -31.79 39.37 -12.34
CA GLU A 51 -31.47 39.20 -10.93
C GLU A 51 -31.78 37.76 -10.48
N SER A 52 -30.88 37.21 -9.66
CA SER A 52 -31.05 35.88 -9.07
C SER A 52 -32.22 35.90 -8.07
N VAL A 53 -33.21 35.05 -8.29
CA VAL A 53 -34.29 34.80 -7.32
C VAL A 53 -33.86 33.67 -6.38
N SER A 54 -34.44 33.61 -5.18
CA SER A 54 -34.19 32.54 -4.20
C SER A 54 -34.32 31.16 -4.85
N CYS A 55 -33.26 30.36 -4.78
CA CYS A 55 -33.23 29.03 -5.35
C CYS A 55 -34.12 28.08 -4.55
N PRO A 56 -34.88 27.18 -5.22
CA PRO A 56 -35.60 26.13 -4.51
C PRO A 56 -34.61 25.23 -3.72
N PRO A 57 -35.02 24.71 -2.54
CA PRO A 57 -34.18 23.82 -1.77
C PRO A 57 -33.89 22.52 -2.54
N PRO A 58 -32.71 21.91 -2.36
CA PRO A 58 -32.36 20.66 -3.01
C PRO A 58 -33.28 19.52 -2.56
N LYS A 59 -33.61 18.62 -3.48
CA LYS A 59 -34.45 17.45 -3.20
C LYS A 59 -33.58 16.20 -3.11
N ILE A 60 -33.80 15.37 -2.11
CA ILE A 60 -33.15 14.05 -2.04
C ILE A 60 -33.78 13.14 -3.08
N VAL A 61 -32.97 12.62 -3.99
CA VAL A 61 -33.38 11.71 -5.07
C VAL A 61 -32.85 10.29 -4.88
N GLY A 62 -32.02 10.07 -3.86
CA GLY A 62 -31.51 8.76 -3.52
C GLY A 62 -30.44 8.81 -2.45
N TYR A 63 -29.71 7.71 -2.32
CA TYR A 63 -28.59 7.58 -1.41
C TYR A 63 -27.46 6.82 -2.08
N THR A 64 -26.23 7.07 -1.64
CA THR A 64 -25.03 6.35 -2.04
C THR A 64 -24.38 5.74 -0.80
N ILE A 65 -24.02 4.47 -0.87
CA ILE A 65 -23.12 3.84 0.10
C ILE A 65 -21.74 3.74 -0.54
N ASN A 66 -20.72 4.19 0.19
CA ASN A 66 -19.33 3.96 -0.14
C ASN A 66 -18.70 3.15 1.01
N GLN A 67 -18.35 1.90 0.72
CA GLN A 67 -17.64 1.03 1.65
C GLN A 67 -16.29 0.63 1.03
N THR A 68 -15.21 0.96 1.73
CA THR A 68 -13.84 0.64 1.30
C THR A 68 -13.25 -0.42 2.20
N ILE A 69 -12.62 -1.42 1.58
CA ILE A 69 -11.92 -2.50 2.29
C ILE A 69 -10.46 -2.50 1.86
N ALA A 70 -9.56 -2.41 2.84
CA ALA A 70 -8.15 -2.71 2.65
C ALA A 70 -7.92 -4.21 2.81
N VAL A 71 -7.16 -4.76 1.87
CA VAL A 71 -6.83 -6.18 1.82
C VAL A 71 -5.31 -6.33 1.71
N LYS A 72 -4.70 -7.03 2.66
CA LYS A 72 -3.29 -7.43 2.59
C LYS A 72 -3.20 -8.84 2.02
N ILE A 73 -2.51 -8.99 0.90
CA ILE A 73 -2.25 -10.27 0.25
C ILE A 73 -0.76 -10.59 0.38
N ARG A 74 -0.43 -11.73 1.02
CA ARG A 74 0.96 -12.18 1.17
C ARG A 74 1.43 -13.12 0.07
N ASN A 75 0.52 -13.94 -0.48
CA ASN A 75 0.84 -14.77 -1.63
C ASN A 75 0.65 -13.96 -2.91
N PHE A 76 1.76 -13.56 -3.53
CA PHE A 76 1.75 -12.73 -4.74
C PHE A 76 1.11 -13.43 -5.94
N GLU A 77 1.16 -14.77 -5.98
CA GLU A 77 0.51 -15.58 -7.03
C GLU A 77 -1.01 -15.36 -7.06
N ASN A 78 -1.62 -14.99 -5.92
CA ASN A 78 -3.06 -14.79 -5.80
C ASN A 78 -3.49 -13.36 -6.17
N ILE A 79 -2.58 -12.44 -6.47
CA ILE A 79 -2.93 -11.03 -6.70
C ILE A 79 -3.78 -10.89 -7.96
N GLY A 80 -3.41 -11.54 -9.07
CA GLY A 80 -4.18 -11.50 -10.33
C GLY A 80 -5.62 -11.98 -10.13
N SER A 81 -5.77 -13.16 -9.54
CA SER A 81 -7.09 -13.76 -9.23
C SER A 81 -7.89 -12.90 -8.25
N ALA A 82 -7.23 -12.30 -7.27
CA ALA A 82 -7.88 -11.40 -6.31
C ALA A 82 -8.41 -10.15 -7.01
N LEU A 83 -7.61 -9.48 -7.84
CA LEU A 83 -7.98 -8.25 -8.55
C LEU A 83 -9.19 -8.48 -9.48
N SER A 84 -9.16 -9.54 -10.29
CA SER A 84 -10.24 -9.88 -11.20
C SER A 84 -11.48 -10.37 -10.44
N GLY A 85 -11.30 -11.30 -9.50
CA GLY A 85 -12.40 -11.97 -8.85
C GLY A 85 -13.20 -11.10 -7.88
N VAL A 86 -12.59 -10.09 -7.23
CA VAL A 86 -13.37 -9.16 -6.39
C VAL A 86 -14.35 -8.33 -7.22
N VAL A 87 -13.99 -7.98 -8.45
CA VAL A 87 -14.88 -7.26 -9.38
C VAL A 87 -16.08 -8.13 -9.75
N THR A 88 -15.83 -9.39 -10.13
CA THR A 88 -16.89 -10.37 -10.41
C THR A 88 -17.79 -10.62 -9.20
N ASN A 89 -17.24 -10.52 -7.98
CA ASN A 89 -17.97 -10.74 -6.73
C ASN A 89 -18.62 -9.47 -6.14
N GLY A 90 -18.63 -8.35 -6.88
CA GLY A 90 -19.44 -7.17 -6.55
C GLY A 90 -18.67 -5.93 -6.11
N ALA A 91 -17.34 -5.98 -6.07
CA ALA A 91 -16.53 -4.77 -5.98
C ALA A 91 -16.67 -3.97 -7.29
N ASN A 92 -16.87 -2.66 -7.16
CA ASN A 92 -17.06 -1.76 -8.30
C ASN A 92 -15.82 -0.91 -8.61
N SER A 93 -14.85 -0.90 -7.70
CA SER A 93 -13.58 -0.21 -7.83
C SER A 93 -12.51 -1.02 -7.11
N VAL A 94 -11.35 -1.11 -7.74
CA VAL A 94 -10.15 -1.71 -7.14
C VAL A 94 -9.09 -0.63 -7.14
N SER A 95 -8.70 -0.18 -5.95
CA SER A 95 -7.71 0.89 -5.74
C SER A 95 -6.30 0.46 -6.15
N SER A 96 -5.38 1.42 -6.18
CA SER A 96 -3.97 1.21 -6.50
C SER A 96 -3.32 0.13 -5.64
N LEU A 97 -2.61 -0.79 -6.29
CA LEU A 97 -1.79 -1.79 -5.66
C LEU A 97 -0.58 -1.13 -4.98
N ASN A 98 -0.28 -1.53 -3.75
CA ASN A 98 0.91 -1.07 -3.03
C ASN A 98 1.69 -2.26 -2.48
N PHE A 99 2.98 -2.33 -2.80
CA PHE A 99 3.87 -3.39 -2.34
C PHE A 99 4.64 -2.93 -1.12
N GLN A 100 4.63 -3.75 -0.07
CA GLN A 100 5.29 -3.43 1.19
C GLN A 100 5.95 -4.68 1.78
N ILE A 101 6.94 -4.45 2.63
CA ILE A 101 7.53 -5.48 3.48
C ILE A 101 6.56 -5.72 4.64
N ASP A 102 6.12 -6.97 4.86
CA ASP A 102 5.12 -7.30 5.90
C ASP A 102 5.68 -7.09 7.32
N ASP A 103 6.94 -7.46 7.54
CA ASP A 103 7.68 -7.20 8.78
C ASP A 103 8.95 -6.38 8.49
N PRO A 104 8.83 -5.05 8.41
CA PRO A 104 9.98 -4.20 8.14
C PRO A 104 11.00 -4.22 9.29
N VAL A 105 10.57 -4.51 10.53
CA VAL A 105 11.45 -4.54 11.70
C VAL A 105 12.38 -5.73 11.63
N LYS A 106 11.88 -6.91 11.25
CA LYS A 106 12.71 -8.10 11.05
C LYS A 106 13.81 -7.85 10.01
N VAL A 107 13.45 -7.32 8.84
CA VAL A 107 14.42 -7.02 7.76
C VAL A 107 15.42 -5.96 8.21
N GLN A 108 14.99 -4.95 8.97
CA GLN A 108 15.88 -3.94 9.54
C GLN A 108 16.86 -4.53 10.56
N ASN A 109 16.42 -5.46 11.40
CA ASN A 109 17.28 -6.11 12.38
C ASN A 109 18.37 -6.93 11.68
N GLU A 110 18.02 -7.69 10.64
CA GLU A 110 18.97 -8.44 9.81
C GLU A 110 20.01 -7.49 9.17
N ALA A 111 19.54 -6.40 8.57
CA ALA A 111 20.42 -5.38 7.99
C ALA A 111 21.34 -4.72 9.03
N ARG A 112 20.85 -4.48 10.25
CA ARG A 112 21.63 -3.90 11.36
C ARG A 112 22.75 -4.84 11.80
N GLU A 113 22.47 -6.12 11.97
CA GLU A 113 23.48 -7.11 12.36
C GLU A 113 24.61 -7.17 11.32
N GLU A 114 24.25 -7.16 10.05
CA GLU A 114 25.23 -7.13 8.96
C GLU A 114 26.03 -5.82 8.94
N ALA A 115 25.37 -4.67 9.12
CA ALA A 115 26.03 -3.37 9.18
C ALA A 115 27.05 -3.29 10.31
N ILE A 116 26.70 -3.78 11.51
CA ILE A 116 27.61 -3.82 12.67
C ILE A 116 28.80 -4.74 12.39
N LYS A 117 28.57 -5.92 11.78
CA LYS A 117 29.64 -6.84 11.40
C LYS A 117 30.63 -6.18 10.43
N ARG A 118 30.11 -5.59 9.34
CA ARG A 118 30.92 -4.88 8.34
C ARG A 118 31.69 -3.70 8.95
N ALA A 119 31.07 -2.93 9.84
CA ALA A 119 31.74 -1.82 10.53
C ALA A 119 32.86 -2.28 11.47
N LYS A 120 32.66 -3.38 12.21
CA LYS A 120 33.71 -4.01 13.04
C LYS A 120 34.90 -4.50 12.21
N GLU A 121 34.62 -5.15 11.08
CA GLU A 121 35.66 -5.62 10.15
C GLU A 121 36.44 -4.45 9.54
N LYS A 122 35.75 -3.40 9.09
CA LYS A 122 36.35 -2.17 8.58
C LYS A 122 37.25 -1.50 9.62
N ALA A 123 36.78 -1.35 10.87
CA ALA A 123 37.57 -0.79 11.95
C ALA A 123 38.87 -1.60 12.19
N ARG A 124 38.77 -2.94 12.24
CA ARG A 124 39.93 -3.83 12.40
C ARG A 124 40.93 -3.69 11.25
N SER A 125 40.46 -3.54 10.01
CA SER A 125 41.32 -3.31 8.85
C SER A 125 42.04 -1.97 8.94
N ILE A 126 41.34 -0.90 9.33
CA ILE A 126 41.93 0.44 9.47
C ILE A 126 43.01 0.43 10.56
N ALA A 127 42.76 -0.21 11.70
CA ALA A 127 43.71 -0.31 12.80
C ALA A 127 45.01 -1.03 12.39
N ARG A 128 44.90 -2.15 11.65
CA ARG A 128 46.07 -2.86 11.10
C ARG A 128 46.87 -2.00 10.12
N ALA A 129 46.19 -1.26 9.24
CA ALA A 129 46.84 -0.41 8.25
C ALA A 129 47.51 0.83 8.87
N GLY A 130 46.95 1.35 9.96
CA GLY A 130 47.46 2.52 10.68
C GLY A 130 48.43 2.21 11.83
N ASP A 131 48.82 0.95 12.00
CA ASP A 131 49.71 0.47 13.08
C ASP A 131 49.28 0.88 14.50
N PHE A 132 47.98 0.78 14.78
CA PHE A 132 47.43 1.00 16.13
C PHE A 132 46.49 -0.14 16.54
N ARG A 133 46.15 -0.24 17.83
CA ARG A 133 45.21 -1.26 18.32
C ARG A 133 43.85 -0.64 18.63
N LEU A 134 42.79 -1.40 18.33
CA LEU A 134 41.44 -1.03 18.77
C LEU A 134 41.26 -1.32 20.26
N GLY A 135 40.80 -0.33 21.00
CA GLY A 135 40.34 -0.44 22.38
C GLY A 135 38.85 -0.79 22.47
N ARG A 136 38.20 -0.35 23.54
CA ARG A 136 36.78 -0.65 23.78
C ARG A 136 35.88 0.13 22.82
N LEU A 137 34.70 -0.44 22.50
CA LEU A 137 33.63 0.27 21.80
C LEU A 137 33.02 1.30 22.76
N ILE A 138 33.05 2.57 22.38
CA ILE A 138 32.62 3.71 23.19
C ILE A 138 31.17 4.08 22.86
N SER A 139 30.82 4.10 21.58
CA SER A 139 29.46 4.40 21.16
C SER A 139 29.09 3.74 19.83
N ILE A 140 27.78 3.57 19.66
CA ILE A 140 27.14 3.11 18.43
C ILE A 140 26.10 4.17 18.07
N GLU A 141 26.13 4.61 16.83
CA GLU A 141 25.11 5.48 16.24
C GLU A 141 24.52 4.77 15.02
N GLU A 142 23.20 4.71 14.93
CA GLU A 142 22.48 4.08 13.83
C GLU A 142 21.73 5.17 13.04
N GLY A 143 22.02 5.24 11.75
CA GLY A 143 21.28 6.04 10.80
C GLY A 143 20.26 5.16 10.06
N PHE A 144 19.01 5.63 10.04
CA PHE A 144 17.93 4.93 9.34
C PHE A 144 17.66 5.53 7.96
N GLY A 145 17.78 4.71 6.92
CA GLY A 145 17.18 4.96 5.61
C GLY A 145 15.99 4.03 5.44
N GLY A 146 14.78 4.59 5.34
CA GLY A 146 13.57 3.79 5.06
C GLY A 146 13.71 2.96 3.77
N PRO A 147 12.84 1.94 3.58
CA PRO A 147 12.84 1.15 2.36
C PRO A 147 12.79 2.07 1.14
N VAL A 148 13.79 1.97 0.27
CA VAL A 148 13.83 2.72 -0.97
C VAL A 148 13.43 1.78 -2.11
N PRO A 149 12.47 2.16 -2.97
CA PRO A 149 12.16 1.38 -4.16
C PRO A 149 13.42 1.24 -5.01
N MET A 150 13.80 0.00 -5.35
CA MET A 150 14.86 -0.20 -6.34
C MET A 150 14.26 0.02 -7.73
N ARG A 151 14.76 1.03 -8.44
CA ARG A 151 14.51 1.16 -9.88
C ARG A 151 15.38 0.13 -10.58
N PHE A 152 14.78 -0.98 -11.03
CA PHE A 152 15.36 -1.71 -12.14
C PHE A 152 15.24 -0.85 -13.40
N GLU A 153 16.35 -0.63 -14.10
CA GLU A 153 16.32 -0.15 -15.49
C GLU A 153 15.74 -1.27 -16.37
N ALA A 154 14.42 -1.46 -16.29
CA ALA A 154 13.72 -2.27 -17.27
C ALA A 154 13.69 -1.48 -18.57
N LYS A 155 14.44 -1.94 -19.59
CA LYS A 155 14.15 -1.58 -20.98
C LYS A 155 12.65 -1.77 -21.20
N ALA A 156 11.99 -0.71 -21.61
CA ALA A 156 10.55 -0.65 -21.82
C ALA A 156 10.07 -1.88 -22.60
N LEU A 157 9.34 -2.77 -21.93
CA LEU A 157 8.45 -3.71 -22.58
C LEU A 157 7.08 -3.06 -22.59
N ASP A 158 6.73 -2.62 -23.79
CA ASP A 158 5.45 -2.15 -24.28
C ASP A 158 4.31 -3.06 -23.76
N VAL A 159 3.62 -2.62 -22.70
CA VAL A 159 2.37 -3.25 -22.26
C VAL A 159 1.23 -2.68 -23.09
N GLY A 160 1.05 -3.30 -24.25
CA GLY A 160 -0.10 -3.08 -25.13
C GLY A 160 -1.41 -3.40 -24.40
N PHE A 161 -2.28 -2.40 -24.27
CA PHE A 161 -3.68 -2.59 -23.91
C PHE A 161 -4.39 -3.31 -25.07
N GLY A 162 -4.59 -4.62 -24.94
CA GLY A 162 -5.22 -5.49 -25.93
C GLY A 162 -6.43 -6.23 -25.36
N SER A 163 -7.55 -6.10 -26.07
CA SER A 163 -8.91 -6.59 -25.80
C SER A 163 -9.05 -8.11 -25.60
N GLY A 164 -9.86 -8.51 -24.61
CA GLY A 164 -10.85 -9.58 -24.76
C GLY A 164 -10.43 -11.02 -24.44
N GLY A 165 -10.63 -11.42 -23.18
CA GLY A 165 -10.72 -12.82 -22.78
C GLY A 165 -9.93 -13.16 -21.52
N GLY A 166 -10.62 -13.24 -20.38
CA GLY A 166 -10.30 -14.11 -19.23
C GLY A 166 -8.86 -14.34 -18.76
N GLU A 167 -7.92 -13.43 -18.99
CA GLU A 167 -6.58 -13.51 -18.43
C GLU A 167 -6.46 -12.58 -17.23
N GLU A 168 -6.02 -13.16 -16.12
CA GLU A 168 -5.77 -12.40 -14.88
C GLU A 168 -4.62 -11.41 -15.11
N PRO A 169 -4.70 -10.20 -14.54
CA PRO A 169 -3.63 -9.23 -14.69
C PRO A 169 -2.32 -9.82 -14.14
N GLN A 170 -1.29 -9.85 -14.98
CA GLN A 170 0.06 -10.17 -14.54
C GLN A 170 0.63 -8.99 -13.77
N ILE A 171 1.12 -9.25 -12.57
CA ILE A 171 1.55 -8.23 -11.61
C ILE A 171 2.98 -8.53 -11.17
N GLU A 172 3.91 -7.68 -11.57
CA GLU A 172 5.32 -7.78 -11.21
C GLU A 172 5.63 -6.86 -10.01
N PRO A 173 5.97 -7.39 -8.83
CA PRO A 173 6.06 -6.60 -7.60
C PRO A 173 7.34 -5.76 -7.46
N GLY A 174 8.33 -6.00 -8.31
CA GLY A 174 9.66 -5.41 -8.17
C GLY A 174 10.37 -5.83 -6.89
N SER A 175 11.44 -5.12 -6.54
CA SER A 175 12.27 -5.38 -5.36
C SER A 175 12.41 -4.15 -4.48
N GLN A 176 12.47 -4.34 -3.16
CA GLN A 176 12.73 -3.29 -2.18
C GLN A 176 14.04 -3.57 -1.45
N GLU A 177 14.82 -2.51 -1.17
CA GLU A 177 16.05 -2.60 -0.39
C GLU A 177 15.88 -1.83 0.92
N THR A 178 16.28 -2.44 2.03
CA THR A 178 16.36 -1.79 3.34
C THR A 178 17.81 -1.46 3.64
N ARG A 179 18.11 -0.19 3.93
CA ARG A 179 19.48 0.27 4.22
C ARG A 179 19.61 0.74 5.65
N VAL A 180 20.59 0.18 6.35
CA VAL A 180 20.97 0.60 7.70
C VAL A 180 22.43 1.06 7.67
N SER A 181 22.69 2.26 8.18
CA SER A 181 24.05 2.76 8.37
C SER A 181 24.38 2.76 9.86
N VAL A 182 25.58 2.30 10.21
CA VAL A 182 26.06 2.33 11.60
C VAL A 182 27.43 2.98 11.68
N THR A 183 27.60 3.81 12.70
CA THR A 183 28.89 4.41 13.06
C THR A 183 29.31 3.84 14.41
N LEU A 184 30.48 3.19 14.42
CA LEU A 184 31.09 2.63 15.62
C LEU A 184 32.29 3.49 16.02
N ARG A 185 32.33 3.95 17.27
CA ARG A 185 33.47 4.71 17.82
C ARG A 185 34.24 3.86 18.82
N TYR A 186 35.54 3.70 18.58
CA TYR A 186 36.43 2.92 19.42
C TYR A 186 37.48 3.81 20.08
N GLU A 187 37.94 3.39 21.25
CA GLU A 187 39.20 3.84 21.83
C GLU A 187 40.37 3.34 20.94
N ILE A 188 41.47 4.10 20.91
CA ILE A 188 42.74 3.67 20.31
C ILE A 188 43.71 3.31 21.43
N LYS A 189 44.46 2.22 21.25
CA LYS A 189 45.50 1.72 22.14
C LYS A 189 46.85 1.60 21.45
#